data_AF-A0A3D1ICJ1-F1
#
_entry.id   AF-A0A3D1ICJ1-F1
#
_cell.length_a   1.000
_cell.length_b   1.000
_cell.length_c   1.000
_cell.angle_alpha   90.00
_cell.angle_beta   90.00
_cell.angle_gamma   90.00
#
_symmetry.space_group_name_H-M   'P 1'
#
loop_
_entity.id
_entity.type
_entity.pdbx_description
1 polymer ?
#
loop_
_entity_poly.entity_id
_entity_poly.type
_entity_poly.pdbx_seq_one_letter_code
_entity_poly.pdbx_strand_id
1 'polypeptide(L)'
;MLGWLVVAGTIAGAPGVLLPILKRHAGSLDPAARVGLAGLASLGLLGTLTLFLGLGPIPLRSWSFAPVVWALAGLLLWVRSDPPRFSPPTGSGLAGLLAAAVAALIALVGALAPCDSLDWDSLSYHLAVPKLWLASGRIERIPFIHHSNFPFAVDNLYIWGLAWVGESGAKLFNFGFLVYGMLAIYGLSRGLRGDRAAWWSVGLFAGIPLVLWESGTGYI
;
A
#
# COMPACT_ATOMS: atom_id res chain seq x y z
N MET A 1 -18.37 -8.68 0.57
CA MET A 1 -17.26 -9.66 0.61
C MET A 1 -16.35 -9.54 -0.61
N LEU A 2 -16.88 -9.49 -1.85
CA LEU A 2 -16.06 -9.37 -3.06
C LEU A 2 -15.11 -8.15 -3.06
N GLY A 3 -15.60 -6.96 -2.68
CA GLY A 3 -14.76 -5.75 -2.65
C GLY A 3 -13.53 -5.86 -1.76
N TRP A 4 -13.66 -6.51 -0.59
CA TRP A 4 -12.53 -6.77 0.30
C TRP A 4 -11.46 -7.66 -0.36
N LEU A 5 -11.89 -8.68 -1.11
CA LEU A 5 -10.97 -9.54 -1.87
C LEU A 5 -10.26 -8.75 -2.98
N VAL A 6 -10.95 -7.82 -3.64
CA VAL A 6 -10.34 -6.97 -4.67
C VAL A 6 -9.27 -6.07 -4.05
N VAL A 7 -9.58 -5.34 -2.99
CA VAL A 7 -8.62 -4.44 -2.34
C VAL A 7 -7.43 -5.22 -1.76
N ALA A 8 -7.69 -6.24 -0.94
CA ALA A 8 -6.63 -7.05 -0.34
C ALA A 8 -5.80 -7.79 -1.40
N GLY A 9 -6.45 -8.31 -2.44
CA GLY A 9 -5.77 -8.97 -3.55
C GLY A 9 -4.92 -8.01 -4.38
N THR A 10 -5.37 -6.78 -4.58
CA THR A 10 -4.60 -5.73 -5.27
C THR A 10 -3.32 -5.42 -4.48
N ILE A 11 -3.46 -5.23 -3.17
CA ILE A 11 -2.31 -4.98 -2.28
C ILE A 11 -1.38 -6.19 -2.31
N ALA A 12 -1.86 -7.39 -2.03
CA ALA A 12 -1.05 -8.61 -1.95
C ALA A 12 -0.37 -8.98 -3.29
N GLY A 13 -1.03 -8.71 -4.42
CA GLY A 13 -0.48 -8.96 -5.75
C GLY A 13 0.53 -7.90 -6.21
N ALA A 14 0.52 -6.70 -5.62
CA ALA A 14 1.32 -5.57 -6.10
C ALA A 14 2.81 -5.88 -6.32
N PRO A 15 3.53 -6.55 -5.40
CA PRO A 15 4.95 -6.84 -5.59
C PRO A 15 5.23 -7.64 -6.87
N GLY A 16 4.35 -8.57 -7.23
CA GLY A 16 4.56 -9.43 -8.39
C GLY A 16 4.66 -8.67 -9.72
N VAL A 17 4.02 -7.50 -9.84
CA VAL A 17 4.05 -6.68 -11.06
C VAL A 17 5.46 -6.20 -11.39
N LEU A 18 6.24 -5.81 -10.38
CA LEU A 18 7.58 -5.24 -10.57
C LEU A 18 8.72 -6.16 -10.09
N LEU A 19 8.41 -7.26 -9.40
CA LEU A 19 9.41 -8.20 -8.91
C LEU A 19 10.29 -8.81 -10.03
N PRO A 20 9.77 -9.20 -11.22
CA PRO A 20 10.61 -9.69 -12.32
C PRO A 20 11.68 -8.66 -12.74
N ILE A 21 11.31 -7.38 -12.79
CA ILE A 21 12.21 -6.28 -13.15
C ILE A 21 13.28 -6.11 -12.07
N LEU A 22 12.91 -6.11 -10.79
CA LEU A 22 13.88 -6.00 -9.70
C LEU A 22 14.78 -7.24 -9.57
N LYS A 23 14.31 -8.45 -9.89
CA LYS A 23 15.18 -9.63 -9.96
C LYS A 23 16.24 -9.48 -11.06
N ARG A 24 15.86 -8.91 -12.21
CA ARG A 24 16.77 -8.71 -13.35
C ARG A 24 17.80 -7.61 -13.09
N HIS A 25 17.38 -6.47 -12.54
CA HIS A 25 18.22 -5.27 -12.43
C HIS A 25 18.79 -5.01 -11.03
N ALA A 26 18.21 -5.63 -10.00
CA ALA A 26 18.64 -5.51 -8.61
C ALA A 26 18.84 -6.89 -7.97
N GLY A 27 19.42 -7.83 -8.73
CA GLY A 27 19.69 -9.21 -8.31
C GLY A 27 20.60 -9.33 -7.08
N SER A 28 21.42 -8.32 -6.81
CA SER A 28 22.28 -8.25 -5.63
C SER A 28 21.55 -7.88 -4.34
N LEU A 29 20.35 -7.28 -4.42
CA LEU A 29 19.58 -6.92 -3.23
C LEU A 29 19.06 -8.16 -2.52
N ASP A 30 18.86 -8.02 -1.21
CA ASP A 30 18.17 -9.02 -0.43
C ASP A 30 16.77 -9.32 -1.03
N PRO A 31 16.34 -10.60 -1.09
CA PRO A 31 15.04 -10.93 -1.65
C PRO A 31 13.86 -10.20 -0.99
N ALA A 32 13.90 -9.98 0.32
CA ALA A 32 12.87 -9.24 1.04
C ALA A 32 12.83 -7.77 0.60
N ALA A 33 14.00 -7.16 0.41
CA ALA A 33 14.11 -5.79 -0.06
C ALA A 33 13.48 -5.65 -1.45
N ARG A 34 13.74 -6.61 -2.36
CA ARG A 34 13.11 -6.61 -3.68
C ARG A 34 11.59 -6.71 -3.59
N VAL A 35 11.05 -7.57 -2.73
CA VAL A 35 9.60 -7.69 -2.57
C VAL A 35 9.00 -6.39 -2.03
N GLY A 36 9.60 -5.82 -0.97
CA GLY A 36 9.14 -4.56 -0.40
C GLY A 36 9.17 -3.41 -1.41
N LEU A 37 10.32 -3.19 -2.07
CA LEU A 37 10.48 -2.14 -3.07
C LEU A 37 9.54 -2.34 -4.27
N ALA A 38 9.35 -3.57 -4.74
CA ALA A 38 8.42 -3.87 -5.81
C ALA A 38 6.97 -3.58 -5.40
N GLY A 39 6.57 -3.91 -4.16
CA GLY A 39 5.25 -3.60 -3.63
C GLY A 39 4.99 -2.10 -3.56
N LEU A 40 5.90 -1.34 -2.95
CA LEU A 40 5.84 0.12 -2.84
C LEU A 40 5.72 0.78 -4.22
N ALA A 41 6.63 0.44 -5.13
CA ALA A 41 6.65 1.01 -6.48
C ALA A 41 5.43 0.61 -7.32
N SER A 42 4.93 -0.63 -7.15
CA SER A 42 3.77 -1.12 -7.88
C SER A 42 2.47 -0.45 -7.45
N LEU A 43 2.29 -0.22 -6.14
CA LEU A 43 1.16 0.56 -5.63
C LEU A 43 1.23 2.00 -6.13
N GLY A 44 2.40 2.65 -6.05
CA GLY A 44 2.60 3.98 -6.62
C GLY A 44 2.32 4.05 -8.13
N LEU A 45 2.71 3.02 -8.88
CA LEU A 45 2.44 2.90 -10.31
C LEU A 45 0.94 2.75 -10.58
N LEU A 46 0.23 1.88 -9.86
CA LEU A 46 -1.23 1.73 -10.02
C LEU A 46 -1.97 3.04 -9.74
N GLY A 47 -1.59 3.75 -8.68
CA GLY A 47 -2.17 5.04 -8.35
C GLY A 47 -1.89 6.09 -9.44
N THR A 48 -0.66 6.14 -9.95
CA THR A 48 -0.28 7.01 -11.08
C THR A 48 -1.05 6.66 -12.35
N LEU A 49 -1.23 5.38 -12.68
CA LEU A 49 -2.04 4.97 -13.83
C LEU A 49 -3.51 5.37 -13.64
N THR A 50 -4.02 5.25 -12.42
CA THR A 50 -5.40 5.64 -12.08
C THR A 50 -5.64 7.13 -12.31
N LEU A 51 -4.64 7.99 -12.04
CA LEU A 51 -4.70 9.41 -12.42
C LEU A 51 -5.01 9.57 -13.91
N PHE A 52 -4.23 8.92 -14.77
CA PHE A 52 -4.38 9.03 -16.22
C PHE A 52 -5.70 8.43 -16.72
N LEU A 53 -6.14 7.31 -16.14
CA LEU A 53 -7.46 6.74 -16.44
C LEU A 53 -8.59 7.69 -16.06
N GLY A 54 -8.48 8.34 -14.91
CA GLY A 54 -9.50 9.26 -14.39
C GLY A 54 -9.55 10.61 -15.09
N LEU A 55 -8.43 11.10 -15.64
CA LEU A 55 -8.38 12.29 -16.51
C LEU A 55 -8.87 11.99 -17.94
N GLY A 56 -8.95 10.71 -18.30
CA GLY A 56 -9.45 10.28 -19.60
C GLY A 56 -10.94 10.52 -19.80
N PRO A 57 -11.43 10.37 -21.04
CA PRO A 57 -12.85 10.59 -21.36
C PRO A 57 -13.78 9.49 -20.83
N ILE A 58 -13.23 8.30 -20.51
CA ILE A 58 -13.97 7.11 -20.07
C ILE A 58 -14.25 7.21 -18.56
N PRO A 59 -15.51 7.03 -18.11
CA PRO A 59 -15.85 7.12 -16.70
C PRO A 59 -15.05 6.15 -15.80
N LEU A 60 -14.66 6.59 -14.61
CA LEU A 60 -13.91 5.82 -13.60
C LEU A 60 -14.54 4.46 -13.29
N ARG A 61 -15.88 4.37 -13.27
CA ARG A 61 -16.61 3.13 -13.02
C ARG A 61 -16.32 2.05 -14.06
N SER A 62 -16.09 2.45 -15.32
CA SER A 62 -15.72 1.53 -16.40
C SER A 62 -14.37 0.86 -16.15
N TRP A 63 -13.48 1.48 -15.36
CA TRP A 63 -12.17 0.96 -15.00
C TRP A 63 -12.17 0.17 -13.67
N SER A 64 -13.32 -0.13 -13.08
CA SER A 64 -13.43 -0.88 -11.82
C SER A 64 -12.76 -2.26 -11.84
N PHE A 65 -12.57 -2.85 -13.02
CA PHE A 65 -11.83 -4.11 -13.21
C PHE A 65 -10.31 -3.95 -13.12
N ALA A 66 -9.77 -2.72 -13.22
CA ALA A 66 -8.33 -2.47 -13.19
C ALA A 66 -7.63 -3.05 -11.94
N PRO A 67 -8.09 -2.84 -10.69
CA PRO A 67 -7.50 -3.48 -9.52
C PRO A 67 -7.57 -5.01 -9.56
N VAL A 68 -8.62 -5.60 -10.14
CA VAL A 68 -8.73 -7.06 -10.30
C VAL A 68 -7.67 -7.57 -11.27
N VAL A 69 -7.52 -6.94 -12.43
CA VAL A 69 -6.47 -7.28 -13.40
C VAL A 69 -5.08 -7.10 -12.78
N TRP A 70 -4.88 -6.03 -12.01
CA TRP A 70 -3.63 -5.77 -11.29
C TRP A 70 -3.29 -6.87 -10.29
N ALA A 71 -4.28 -7.28 -9.48
CA ALA A 71 -4.15 -8.37 -8.51
C ALA A 71 -3.79 -9.69 -9.18
N LEU A 72 -4.51 -10.07 -10.24
CA LEU A 72 -4.30 -11.32 -10.96
C LEU A 72 -2.97 -11.36 -11.70
N ALA A 73 -2.61 -10.27 -12.40
CA ALA A 73 -1.32 -10.15 -13.08
C ALA A 73 -0.18 -10.21 -12.05
N GLY A 74 -0.32 -9.48 -10.94
CA GLY A 74 0.62 -9.51 -9.82
C GLY A 74 0.81 -10.92 -9.26
N LEU A 75 -0.27 -11.63 -8.95
CA LEU A 75 -0.20 -13.00 -8.44
C LEU A 75 0.46 -13.96 -9.45
N LEU A 76 0.10 -13.87 -10.72
CA LEU A 76 0.68 -14.70 -11.78
C LEU A 76 2.20 -14.48 -11.89
N LEU A 77 2.62 -13.22 -11.92
CA LEU A 77 4.04 -12.84 -12.01
C LEU A 77 4.80 -13.19 -10.73
N TRP A 78 4.16 -13.09 -9.56
CA TRP A 78 4.71 -13.53 -8.29
C TRP A 78 5.04 -15.02 -8.30
N VAL A 79 4.08 -15.87 -8.66
CA VAL A 79 4.26 -17.34 -8.73
C VAL A 79 5.37 -17.70 -9.72
N ARG A 80 5.41 -17.04 -10.88
CA ARG A 80 6.47 -17.25 -11.89
C ARG A 80 7.84 -16.75 -11.45
N SER A 81 7.90 -15.86 -10.46
CA SER A 81 9.15 -15.26 -9.99
C SER A 81 9.83 -16.06 -8.88
N ASP A 82 9.31 -17.22 -8.48
CA ASP A 82 9.84 -18.03 -7.36
C ASP A 82 10.11 -17.17 -6.11
N PRO A 83 9.04 -16.76 -5.41
CA PRO A 83 9.13 -15.75 -4.37
C PRO A 83 9.96 -16.22 -3.17
N PRO A 84 10.62 -15.29 -2.47
CA PRO A 84 11.47 -15.66 -1.35
C PRO A 84 10.67 -16.28 -0.21
N ARG A 85 11.27 -17.29 0.42
CA ARG A 85 10.76 -17.87 1.66
C ARG A 85 11.35 -17.10 2.84
N PHE A 86 10.48 -16.77 3.80
CA PHE A 86 10.87 -16.12 5.04
C PHE A 86 10.93 -17.16 6.15
N SER A 87 11.95 -17.05 7.00
CA SER A 87 12.06 -17.86 8.21
C SER A 87 11.86 -16.95 9.43
N PRO A 88 11.19 -17.42 10.49
CA PRO A 88 11.03 -16.64 11.70
C PRO A 88 12.40 -16.39 12.36
N PRO A 89 12.59 -15.23 13.01
CA PRO A 89 13.80 -14.95 13.77
C PRO A 89 13.97 -15.90 14.95
N THR A 90 15.23 -16.09 15.33
CA THR A 90 15.61 -16.73 16.59
C THR A 90 16.20 -15.70 17.57
N GLY A 91 16.20 -16.02 18.87
CA GLY A 91 16.75 -15.16 19.91
C GLY A 91 16.11 -13.76 19.96
N SER A 92 16.91 -12.72 20.18
CA SER A 92 16.39 -11.35 20.36
C SER A 92 15.74 -10.72 19.11
N GLY A 93 15.91 -11.32 17.91
CA GLY A 93 15.19 -10.87 16.71
C GLY A 93 13.67 -11.06 16.84
N LEU A 94 13.23 -12.02 17.68
CA LEU A 94 11.82 -12.23 17.98
C LEU A 94 11.17 -10.99 18.59
N ALA A 95 11.88 -10.24 19.44
CA ALA A 95 11.36 -9.00 20.01
C ALA A 95 11.06 -7.95 18.93
N GLY A 96 11.95 -7.80 17.94
CA GLY A 96 11.73 -6.90 16.81
C GLY A 96 10.55 -7.32 15.94
N LEU A 97 10.40 -8.62 15.65
CA LEU A 97 9.22 -9.16 14.96
C LEU A 97 7.93 -8.92 15.74
N LEU A 98 7.92 -9.18 17.04
CA LEU A 98 6.72 -9.00 17.88
C LEU A 98 6.33 -7.51 17.94
N ALA A 99 7.29 -6.61 18.10
CA ALA A 99 7.03 -5.17 18.06
C ALA A 99 6.41 -4.76 16.72
N ALA A 100 6.97 -5.23 15.60
CA ALA A 100 6.45 -4.98 14.27
C ALA A 100 5.04 -5.56 14.07
N ALA A 101 4.77 -6.77 14.59
CA ALA A 101 3.47 -7.42 14.48
C ALA A 101 2.40 -6.68 15.29
N VAL A 102 2.73 -6.22 16.49
CA VAL A 102 1.83 -5.40 17.32
C VAL A 102 1.54 -4.07 16.64
N ALA A 103 2.57 -3.39 16.13
CA ALA A 103 2.41 -2.15 15.38
C ALA A 103 1.52 -2.34 14.14
N ALA A 104 1.78 -3.37 13.34
CA ALA A 104 0.95 -3.69 12.18
C ALA A 104 -0.49 -4.03 12.57
N LEU A 105 -0.72 -4.73 13.69
CA LEU A 105 -2.06 -5.01 14.18
C LEU A 105 -2.80 -3.73 14.56
N ILE A 106 -2.14 -2.80 15.25
CA ILE A 106 -2.73 -1.51 15.62
C ILE A 106 -3.06 -0.69 14.36
N ALA A 107 -2.14 -0.61 13.40
CA ALA A 107 -2.39 0.08 12.13
C ALA A 107 -3.54 -0.57 11.34
N LEU A 108 -3.63 -1.90 11.32
CA LEU A 108 -4.72 -2.61 10.67
C LEU A 108 -6.06 -2.33 11.35
N VAL A 109 -6.10 -2.31 12.69
CA VAL A 109 -7.31 -1.92 13.43
C VAL A 109 -7.71 -0.49 13.08
N GLY A 110 -6.76 0.46 13.03
CA GLY A 110 -7.01 1.82 12.59
C GLY A 110 -7.57 1.90 11.16
N ALA A 111 -6.97 1.15 10.23
CA ALA A 111 -7.41 1.13 8.83
C ALA A 111 -8.81 0.53 8.67
N LEU A 112 -9.19 -0.42 9.52
CA LEU A 112 -10.51 -1.06 9.50
C LEU A 112 -11.56 -0.28 10.30
N ALA A 113 -11.14 0.52 11.29
CA ALA A 113 -12.04 1.36 12.07
C ALA A 113 -12.63 2.49 11.21
N PRO A 114 -13.85 2.97 11.52
CA PRO A 114 -14.40 4.16 10.89
C PRO A 114 -13.50 5.38 11.11
N CYS A 115 -13.49 6.32 10.17
CA CYS A 115 -12.82 7.60 10.41
C CYS A 115 -13.58 8.38 11.50
N ASP A 116 -12.85 9.06 12.38
CA ASP A 116 -13.43 9.94 13.39
C ASP A 116 -12.86 11.36 13.28
N SER A 117 -13.14 12.21 14.27
CA SER A 117 -12.69 13.60 14.27
C SER A 117 -11.17 13.79 14.34
N LEU A 118 -10.40 12.75 14.68
CA LEU A 118 -8.93 12.78 14.67
C LEU A 118 -8.35 12.60 13.27
N ASP A 119 -9.14 12.13 12.31
CA ASP A 119 -8.78 11.91 10.91
C ASP A 119 -9.07 13.14 10.03
N TRP A 120 -8.77 14.35 10.54
CA TRP A 120 -9.23 15.59 9.90
C TRP A 120 -8.76 15.74 8.46
N ASP A 121 -7.47 15.52 8.16
CA ASP A 121 -6.94 15.61 6.80
C ASP A 121 -7.50 14.53 5.88
N SER A 122 -7.60 13.29 6.39
CA SER A 122 -8.25 12.17 5.69
C SER A 122 -9.65 12.54 5.23
N LEU A 123 -10.46 13.09 6.14
CA LEU A 123 -11.83 13.50 5.88
C LEU A 123 -11.94 14.77 5.02
N SER A 124 -10.99 15.70 5.16
CA SER A 124 -11.06 17.00 4.50
C SER A 124 -10.75 16.93 3.01
N TYR A 125 -9.79 16.09 2.59
CA TYR A 125 -9.45 15.98 1.17
C TYR A 125 -9.02 14.59 0.71
N HIS A 126 -8.22 13.82 1.46
CA HIS A 126 -7.71 12.54 0.96
C HIS A 126 -8.82 11.52 0.63
N LEU A 127 -9.89 11.46 1.42
CA LEU A 127 -11.06 10.64 1.11
C LEU A 127 -12.15 11.44 0.38
N ALA A 128 -12.29 12.72 0.69
CA ALA A 128 -13.35 13.56 0.11
C ALA A 128 -13.16 13.79 -1.39
N VAL A 129 -11.93 14.08 -1.84
CA VAL A 129 -11.63 14.35 -3.25
C VAL A 129 -11.85 13.11 -4.12
N PRO A 130 -11.26 11.93 -3.82
CA PRO A 130 -11.56 10.69 -4.54
C PRO A 130 -13.04 10.31 -4.54
N LYS A 131 -13.76 10.55 -3.43
CA LYS A 131 -15.20 10.32 -3.35
C LYS A 131 -15.98 11.21 -4.32
N LEU A 132 -15.62 12.49 -4.42
CA LEU A 132 -16.23 13.43 -5.35
C LEU A 132 -15.92 13.06 -6.81
N TRP A 133 -14.68 12.64 -7.12
CA TRP A 133 -14.32 12.13 -8.45
C TRP A 133 -15.07 10.85 -8.82
N LEU A 134 -15.27 9.94 -7.89
CA LEU A 134 -16.11 8.75 -8.12
C LEU A 134 -17.58 9.11 -8.40
N ALA A 135 -18.08 10.17 -7.76
CA ALA A 135 -19.44 10.66 -7.95
C ALA A 135 -19.62 11.37 -9.29
N SER A 136 -18.68 12.21 -9.71
CA SER A 136 -18.66 12.85 -11.04
C SER A 136 -18.31 11.86 -12.16
N GLY A 137 -17.68 10.74 -11.80
CA GLY A 137 -17.23 9.70 -12.71
C GLY A 137 -15.88 10.00 -13.37
N ARG A 138 -15.22 11.12 -13.05
CA ARG A 138 -13.91 11.52 -13.60
C ARG A 138 -13.09 12.29 -12.57
N ILE A 139 -11.77 12.30 -12.76
CA ILE A 139 -10.88 13.18 -12.02
C ILE A 139 -11.02 14.57 -12.63
N GLU A 140 -11.53 15.51 -11.85
CA GLU A 140 -11.78 16.88 -12.28
C GLU A 140 -11.48 17.88 -11.16
N ARG A 141 -11.30 19.14 -11.53
CA ARG A 141 -11.04 20.21 -10.56
C ARG A 141 -12.26 20.40 -9.66
N ILE A 142 -12.03 20.39 -8.34
CA ILE A 142 -13.06 20.73 -7.34
C ILE A 142 -12.78 22.17 -6.87
N PRO A 143 -13.60 23.16 -7.26
CA PRO A 143 -13.27 24.58 -7.08
C PRO A 143 -13.01 25.01 -5.63
N PHE A 144 -13.67 24.35 -4.67
CA PHE A 144 -13.59 24.66 -3.24
C PHE A 144 -12.61 23.76 -2.46
N ILE A 145 -11.96 22.79 -3.11
CA ILE A 145 -10.92 21.95 -2.51
C ILE A 145 -9.67 22.00 -3.37
N HIS A 146 -8.74 22.90 -3.05
CA HIS A 146 -7.53 23.13 -3.85
C HIS A 146 -6.62 21.89 -3.95
N HIS A 147 -6.61 21.02 -2.93
CA HIS A 147 -5.92 19.71 -2.93
C HIS A 147 -6.32 18.82 -4.12
N SER A 148 -7.51 19.01 -4.72
CA SER A 148 -7.93 18.27 -5.92
C SER A 148 -7.07 18.52 -7.16
N ASN A 149 -6.14 19.47 -7.13
CA ASN A 149 -5.25 19.75 -8.25
C ASN A 149 -3.88 19.07 -8.11
N PHE A 150 -3.63 18.31 -7.04
CA PHE A 150 -2.36 17.61 -6.86
C PHE A 150 -2.38 16.26 -7.62
N PRO A 151 -1.29 15.87 -8.30
CA PRO A 151 -1.23 14.63 -9.09
C PRO A 151 -0.93 13.42 -8.20
N PHE A 152 -1.62 13.29 -7.07
CA PHE A 152 -1.32 12.35 -6.01
C PHE A 152 -1.19 10.90 -6.51
N ALA A 153 -0.07 10.22 -6.25
CA ALA A 153 0.04 8.80 -6.56
C ALA A 153 -0.81 7.96 -5.61
N VAL A 154 -0.76 8.23 -4.30
CA VAL A 154 -1.40 7.37 -3.29
C VAL A 154 -2.90 7.63 -3.16
N ASP A 155 -3.38 8.88 -3.16
CA ASP A 155 -4.83 9.18 -3.09
C ASP A 155 -5.62 8.55 -4.25
N ASN A 156 -5.00 8.41 -5.41
CA ASN A 156 -5.65 7.77 -6.55
C ASN A 156 -5.91 6.27 -6.32
N LEU A 157 -5.22 5.62 -5.39
CA LEU A 157 -5.57 4.26 -4.94
C LEU A 157 -6.87 4.25 -4.13
N TYR A 158 -7.17 5.33 -3.41
CA TYR A 158 -8.39 5.44 -2.60
C TYR A 158 -9.66 5.46 -3.44
N ILE A 159 -9.58 5.87 -4.71
CA ILE A 159 -10.66 5.70 -5.69
C ILE A 159 -11.13 4.24 -5.72
N TRP A 160 -10.20 3.28 -5.76
CA TRP A 160 -10.55 1.86 -5.79
C TRP A 160 -11.00 1.33 -4.44
N GLY A 161 -10.35 1.77 -3.34
CA GLY A 161 -10.76 1.40 -1.99
C GLY A 161 -12.20 1.83 -1.68
N LEU A 162 -12.53 3.09 -1.98
CA LEU A 162 -13.86 3.67 -1.82
C LEU A 162 -14.90 2.99 -2.72
N ALA A 163 -14.55 2.72 -4.00
CA ALA A 163 -15.48 2.13 -4.95
C ALA A 163 -15.89 0.69 -4.58
N TRP A 164 -14.97 -0.10 -4.01
CA TRP A 164 -15.19 -1.52 -3.73
C TRP A 164 -15.64 -1.81 -2.29
N VAL A 165 -15.20 -0.99 -1.32
CA VAL A 165 -15.40 -1.26 0.11
C VAL A 165 -15.91 -0.04 0.86
N GLY A 166 -15.31 1.13 0.63
CA GLY A 166 -15.53 2.33 1.42
C GLY A 166 -14.23 2.85 2.04
N GLU A 167 -14.34 3.71 3.06
CA GLU A 167 -13.17 4.36 3.68
C GLU A 167 -12.13 3.36 4.19
N SER A 168 -12.55 2.27 4.82
CA SER A 168 -11.62 1.24 5.31
C SER A 168 -10.84 0.57 4.19
N GLY A 169 -11.46 0.41 3.01
CA GLY A 169 -10.77 -0.10 1.82
C GLY A 169 -9.74 0.88 1.26
N ALA A 170 -9.99 2.18 1.37
CA ALA A 170 -9.01 3.21 1.02
C ALA A 170 -7.81 3.19 1.97
N LYS A 171 -8.07 3.23 3.29
CA LYS A 171 -7.02 3.17 4.33
C LYS A 171 -6.18 1.90 4.27
N LEU A 172 -6.74 0.78 3.79
CA LEU A 172 -6.00 -0.47 3.62
C LEU A 172 -4.78 -0.33 2.69
N PHE A 173 -4.79 0.60 1.73
CA PHE A 173 -3.61 0.85 0.88
C PHE A 173 -2.44 1.42 1.69
N ASN A 174 -2.68 2.30 2.66
CA ASN A 174 -1.65 2.80 3.59
C ASN A 174 -1.06 1.67 4.44
N PHE A 175 -1.92 0.79 4.94
CA PHE A 175 -1.47 -0.44 5.61
C PHE A 175 -0.60 -1.30 4.68
N GLY A 176 -0.94 -1.38 3.40
CA GLY A 176 -0.10 -2.01 2.37
C GLY A 176 1.29 -1.37 2.25
N PHE A 177 1.38 -0.04 2.26
CA PHE A 177 2.66 0.68 2.29
C PHE A 177 3.47 0.37 3.55
N LEU A 178 2.85 0.25 4.72
CA LEU A 178 3.53 -0.19 5.95
C LEU A 178 4.15 -1.58 5.77
N VAL A 179 3.37 -2.56 5.29
CA VAL A 179 3.84 -3.94 5.09
C VAL A 179 5.03 -3.99 4.13
N TYR A 180 4.93 -3.32 2.99
CA TYR A 180 6.01 -3.30 1.99
C TYR A 180 7.21 -2.46 2.42
N GLY A 181 6.99 -1.39 3.19
CA GLY A 181 8.05 -0.61 3.84
C GLY A 181 8.84 -1.45 4.84
N MET A 182 8.15 -2.21 5.70
CA MET A 182 8.79 -3.15 6.63
C MET A 182 9.62 -4.20 5.91
N LEU A 183 9.12 -4.79 4.81
CA LEU A 183 9.88 -5.75 4.00
C LEU A 183 11.12 -5.12 3.34
N ALA A 184 10.98 -3.89 2.84
CA ALA A 184 12.09 -3.14 2.25
C ALA A 184 13.19 -2.89 3.30
N ILE A 185 12.81 -2.37 4.47
CA ILE A 185 13.72 -2.10 5.59
C ILE A 185 14.38 -3.38 6.08
N TYR A 186 13.60 -4.45 6.28
CA TYR A 186 14.12 -5.75 6.69
C TYR A 186 15.22 -6.23 5.73
N GLY A 187 14.92 -6.29 4.43
CA GLY A 187 15.88 -6.82 3.46
C GLY A 187 17.13 -5.96 3.33
N LEU A 188 16.98 -4.63 3.30
CA LEU A 188 18.11 -3.71 3.22
C LEU A 188 19.01 -3.83 4.46
N SER A 189 18.41 -3.84 5.66
CA SER A 189 19.15 -4.02 6.91
C SER A 189 19.80 -5.41 7.01
N ARG A 190 19.13 -6.47 6.54
CA ARG A 190 19.67 -7.83 6.56
C ARG A 190 20.92 -7.94 5.69
N GLY A 191 20.87 -7.36 4.49
CA GLY A 191 22.02 -7.32 3.58
C GLY A 191 23.24 -6.59 4.16
N LEU A 192 23.02 -5.63 5.06
CA LEU A 192 24.09 -4.81 5.65
C LEU A 192 24.62 -5.33 6.98
N ARG A 193 23.74 -5.84 7.85
CA ARG A 193 24.06 -6.10 9.28
C ARG A 193 23.53 -7.46 9.78
N GLY A 194 22.97 -8.28 8.90
CA GLY A 194 22.43 -9.60 9.23
C GLY A 194 21.03 -9.57 9.84
N ASP A 195 20.49 -10.77 10.08
CA ASP A 195 19.08 -10.99 10.39
C ASP A 195 18.61 -10.32 11.70
N ARG A 196 19.42 -10.42 12.76
CA ARG A 196 19.09 -9.81 14.05
C ARG A 196 18.91 -8.30 13.93
N ALA A 197 19.82 -7.61 13.25
CA ALA A 197 19.75 -6.16 13.07
C ALA A 197 18.52 -5.77 12.23
N ALA A 198 18.19 -6.58 11.22
CA ALA A 198 17.03 -6.36 10.37
C ALA A 198 15.71 -6.36 11.16
N TRP A 199 15.48 -7.37 12.01
CA TRP A 199 14.26 -7.42 12.82
C TRP A 199 14.14 -6.26 13.81
N TRP A 200 15.27 -5.82 14.40
CA TRP A 200 15.28 -4.61 15.21
C TRP A 200 14.99 -3.35 14.38
N SER A 201 15.54 -3.22 13.18
CA SER A 201 15.21 -2.09 12.28
C SER A 201 13.71 -2.03 11.97
N VAL A 202 13.09 -3.17 11.67
CA VAL A 202 11.65 -3.25 11.39
C VAL A 202 10.83 -2.88 12.62
N GLY A 203 11.14 -3.47 13.78
CA GLY A 203 10.40 -3.19 15.01
C GLY A 203 10.53 -1.73 15.45
N LEU A 204 11.72 -1.13 15.32
CA LEU A 204 11.94 0.28 15.60
C LEU A 204 11.19 1.19 14.64
N PHE A 205 11.24 0.91 13.33
CA PHE A 205 10.52 1.67 12.31
C PHE A 205 9.00 1.62 12.53
N ALA A 206 8.44 0.42 12.67
CA ALA A 206 7.01 0.24 12.86
C ALA A 206 6.52 0.81 14.20
N GLY A 207 7.41 0.86 15.20
CA GLY A 207 7.16 1.47 16.49
C GLY A 207 7.25 3.00 16.53
N ILE A 208 7.66 3.67 15.44
CA ILE A 208 7.62 5.13 15.36
C ILE A 208 6.14 5.57 15.43
N PRO A 209 5.74 6.41 16.40
CA PRO A 209 4.33 6.78 16.57
C PRO A 209 3.68 7.36 15.31
N LEU A 210 4.43 8.17 14.54
CA LEU A 210 3.97 8.73 13.28
C LEU A 210 3.71 7.64 12.23
N VAL A 211 4.65 6.70 12.04
CA VAL A 211 4.47 5.58 11.11
C VAL A 211 3.26 4.74 11.51
N LEU A 212 3.13 4.45 12.80
CA LEU A 212 2.03 3.66 13.34
C LEU A 212 0.67 4.31 13.10
N TRP A 213 0.57 5.61 13.40
CA TRP A 213 -0.65 6.40 13.21
C TRP A 213 -1.03 6.49 11.74
N GLU A 214 -0.15 7.02 10.88
CA GLU A 214 -0.51 7.27 9.47
C GLU A 214 -0.77 6.00 8.66
N SER A 215 -0.17 4.87 9.07
CA SER A 215 -0.44 3.58 8.42
C SER A 215 -1.87 3.05 8.67
N GLY A 216 -2.56 3.60 9.68
CA GLY A 216 -3.95 3.27 10.00
C GLY A 216 -4.98 4.32 9.58
N THR A 217 -4.55 5.49 9.10
CA THR A 217 -5.43 6.58 8.65
C THR A 217 -5.49 6.64 7.12
N GLY A 218 -6.19 7.64 6.57
CA GLY A 218 -6.15 7.99 5.14
C GLY A 218 -5.18 9.14 4.82
N TYR A 219 -4.27 9.46 5.74
CA TYR A 219 -3.24 10.50 5.55
C TYR A 219 -2.09 9.98 4.68
N ILE A 220 -1.47 10.85 3.88
CA ILE A 220 -0.38 10.50 2.95
C ILE A 220 0.83 11.40 3.16
#